data_AF-A0A8H3GGG6-F1
#
_entry.id   AF-A0A8H3GGG6-F1
#
_cell.length_a   1.000
_cell.length_b   1.000
_cell.length_c   1.000
_cell.angle_alpha   90.00
_cell.angle_beta   90.00
_cell.angle_gamma   90.00
#
_symmetry.space_group_name_H-M   'P 1'
#
loop_
_entity.id
_entity.type
_entity.pdbx_description
1 polymer ?
#
loop_
_entity_poly.entity_id
_entity_poly.type
_entity_poly.pdbx_seq_one_letter_code
_entity_poly.pdbx_strand_id
1 'polypeptide(L)'
;IVVRHGTDTCLAILFPTWHRPYLLVLEQIISDVAIGLAAEIAVSGVEADEVKEWMEAAEQLRFPYWDWTAPITGKEGFPGCLAGSRIDIVMPRGSTKSHENVLAYYQFNRPVDGFNNQYRRNRVFASSGWSYYKEWNRTYRHPESRAVNVKEDYNSINTHLVTQDQDIPGTWANLTSTVAQMFAFSVDVPQNLHANTWDKFSNTIFQSAAGSPEEWRAAASIEQPHDLVHVVLGGLGHMSDNDVAGFDPIFYLHHCNVDRLLAFWEHIYPDYVASNDGWLDQNGNRQPFIQGGGTWIQKDDQEVRDDSPLTPFRNSEYKYWTSEDTHSLIYQSQRPMPSNNKYYTYPAIQYEQGGQIYKVEINTDPSVQIPPEEREAQRAILQKYFGYNPELELKTYGVVDQPLFTKECPYSTDVQLSGRNSVKGYRQFFIETSLDPSLTGGSYS
;
A
#
# COMPACT_ATOMS: atom_id res chain seq x y z
N ILE A 1 -19.54 -4.30 4.06
CA ILE A 1 -19.12 -3.78 5.39
C ILE A 1 -18.73 -2.34 5.13
N VAL A 2 -19.52 -1.38 5.57
CA VAL A 2 -19.23 0.06 5.37
C VAL A 2 -18.85 0.58 6.73
N VAL A 3 -17.55 0.68 6.97
CA VAL A 3 -17.03 1.36 8.15
C VAL A 3 -17.15 2.84 7.85
N ARG A 4 -17.82 3.60 8.71
CA ARG A 4 -17.72 5.07 8.65
C ARG A 4 -16.27 5.38 8.98
N HIS A 5 -15.51 5.79 7.97
CA HIS A 5 -14.16 6.27 8.12
C HIS A 5 -14.29 7.73 8.51
N GLY A 6 -14.59 8.00 9.79
CA GLY A 6 -14.49 9.36 10.31
C GLY A 6 -13.04 9.79 10.11
N THR A 7 -12.79 10.53 9.02
CA THR A 7 -11.56 11.15 8.51
C THR A 7 -10.21 10.40 8.58
N ASP A 8 -10.00 9.43 9.46
CA ASP A 8 -8.74 9.29 10.18
C ASP A 8 -8.43 7.85 10.66
N THR A 9 -9.17 6.83 10.21
CA THR A 9 -8.87 5.43 10.59
C THR A 9 -7.47 4.97 10.18
N CYS A 10 -6.81 5.69 9.29
CA CYS A 10 -5.47 5.36 8.80
C CYS A 10 -4.34 5.96 9.66
N LEU A 11 -4.67 6.82 10.64
CA LEU A 11 -3.70 7.53 11.49
C LEU A 11 -3.24 6.73 12.72
N ALA A 12 -2.96 5.45 12.53
CA ALA A 12 -2.48 4.60 13.61
C ALA A 12 -1.56 3.50 13.09
N ILE A 13 -0.72 2.98 13.99
CA ILE A 13 0.17 1.84 13.77
C ILE A 13 -0.53 0.56 13.27
N LEU A 14 -1.86 0.51 13.31
CA LEU A 14 -2.69 -0.60 12.86
C LEU A 14 -3.06 -0.51 11.37
N PHE A 15 -2.76 0.59 10.67
CA PHE A 15 -3.17 0.80 9.29
C PHE A 15 -2.80 -0.38 8.36
N PRO A 16 -1.53 -0.82 8.27
CA PRO A 16 -1.16 -1.88 7.32
C PRO A 16 -1.78 -3.23 7.72
N THR A 17 -1.79 -3.52 9.02
CA THR A 17 -2.22 -4.80 9.58
C THR A 17 -3.73 -4.96 9.60
N TRP A 18 -4.51 -3.88 9.70
CA TRP A 18 -5.97 -3.91 9.62
C TRP A 18 -6.49 -4.20 8.20
N HIS A 19 -5.80 -3.68 7.17
CA HIS A 19 -6.21 -3.88 5.78
C HIS A 19 -5.95 -5.31 5.28
N ARG A 20 -4.97 -6.03 5.84
CA ARG A 20 -4.68 -7.43 5.47
C ARG A 20 -5.85 -8.40 5.69
N PRO A 21 -6.47 -8.51 6.89
CA PRO A 21 -7.65 -9.35 7.10
C PRO A 21 -8.88 -8.84 6.34
N TYR A 22 -8.94 -7.55 5.98
CA TYR A 22 -9.98 -7.05 5.09
C TYR A 22 -9.89 -7.70 3.70
N LEU A 23 -8.68 -7.79 3.14
CA LEU A 23 -8.42 -8.45 1.87
C LEU A 23 -8.63 -9.97 1.94
N LEU A 24 -8.21 -10.60 3.04
CA LEU A 24 -8.42 -12.05 3.26
C LEU A 24 -9.90 -12.44 3.20
N VAL A 25 -10.79 -11.65 3.80
CA VAL A 25 -12.24 -11.93 3.74
C VAL A 25 -12.76 -11.82 2.30
N LEU A 26 -12.31 -10.83 1.53
CA LEU A 26 -12.68 -10.69 0.13
C LEU A 26 -12.19 -11.90 -0.69
N GLU A 27 -10.91 -12.25 -0.54
CA GLU A 27 -10.29 -13.36 -1.25
C GLU A 27 -10.98 -14.69 -0.94
N GLN A 28 -11.29 -14.94 0.33
CA GLN A 28 -12.02 -16.13 0.75
C GLN A 28 -13.38 -16.24 0.04
N ILE A 29 -14.17 -15.16 0.03
CA ILE A 29 -15.49 -15.14 -0.62
C ILE A 29 -15.37 -15.38 -2.13
N ILE A 30 -14.39 -14.76 -2.79
CA ILE A 30 -14.17 -14.93 -4.23
C ILE A 30 -13.74 -16.37 -4.53
N SER A 31 -12.86 -16.95 -3.72
CA SER A 31 -12.41 -18.34 -3.87
C SER A 31 -13.57 -19.32 -3.70
N ASP A 32 -14.40 -19.16 -2.67
CA ASP A 32 -15.59 -19.99 -2.44
C ASP A 32 -16.55 -19.96 -3.65
N VAL A 33 -16.79 -18.77 -4.22
CA VAL A 33 -17.63 -18.60 -5.41
C VAL A 33 -16.98 -19.24 -6.64
N ALA A 34 -15.67 -19.07 -6.84
CA ALA A 34 -14.96 -19.64 -7.97
C ALA A 34 -14.97 -21.17 -7.95
N ILE A 35 -14.76 -21.78 -6.77
CA ILE A 35 -14.85 -23.24 -6.58
C ILE A 35 -16.27 -23.73 -6.87
N GLY A 36 -17.29 -23.00 -6.41
CA GLY A 36 -18.70 -23.31 -6.72
C GLY A 36 -18.99 -23.29 -8.22
N LEU A 37 -18.52 -22.26 -8.93
CA LEU A 37 -18.67 -22.15 -10.38
C LEU A 37 -17.94 -23.27 -11.13
N ALA A 38 -16.73 -23.63 -10.72
CA ALA A 38 -15.99 -24.74 -11.30
C ALA A 38 -16.73 -26.08 -11.09
N ALA A 39 -17.34 -26.29 -9.92
CA ALA A 39 -18.16 -27.46 -9.64
C ALA A 39 -19.45 -27.50 -10.50
N GLU A 40 -20.07 -26.36 -10.78
CA GLU A 40 -21.20 -26.27 -11.71
C GLU A 40 -20.78 -26.61 -13.15
N ILE A 41 -19.61 -26.15 -13.58
CA ILE A 41 -19.04 -26.50 -14.89
C ILE A 41 -18.79 -28.00 -14.98
N ALA A 42 -18.26 -28.62 -13.92
CA ALA A 42 -17.97 -30.05 -13.86
C ALA A 42 -19.20 -30.94 -14.14
N VAL A 43 -20.41 -30.50 -13.78
CA VAL A 43 -21.66 -31.24 -13.99
C VAL A 43 -22.43 -30.78 -15.24
N SER A 44 -21.92 -29.81 -16.00
CA SER A 44 -22.59 -29.20 -17.18
C SER A 44 -22.39 -29.98 -18.49
N GLY A 45 -21.69 -31.12 -18.45
CA GLY A 45 -21.38 -31.95 -19.62
C GLY A 45 -20.34 -31.33 -20.55
N VAL A 46 -19.29 -30.73 -19.99
CA VAL A 46 -18.04 -30.41 -20.71
C VAL A 46 -17.06 -31.57 -20.62
N GLU A 47 -16.02 -31.55 -21.47
CA GLU A 47 -15.02 -32.61 -21.53
C GLU A 47 -14.17 -32.66 -20.24
N ALA A 48 -13.68 -33.85 -19.88
CA ALA A 48 -12.96 -34.07 -18.62
C ALA A 48 -11.71 -33.18 -18.45
N ASP A 49 -11.00 -32.90 -19.53
CA ASP A 49 -9.81 -32.03 -19.52
C ASP A 49 -10.19 -30.57 -19.21
N GLU A 50 -11.33 -30.10 -19.74
CA GLU A 50 -11.83 -28.76 -19.45
C GLU A 50 -12.33 -28.65 -18.00
N VAL A 51 -13.00 -29.68 -17.47
CA VAL A 51 -13.36 -29.73 -16.04
C VAL A 51 -12.12 -29.58 -15.16
N LYS A 52 -11.06 -30.32 -15.49
CA LYS A 52 -9.80 -30.26 -14.76
C LYS A 52 -9.19 -28.86 -14.81
N GLU A 53 -9.17 -28.22 -15.98
CA GLU A 53 -8.66 -26.85 -16.16
C GLU A 53 -9.41 -25.84 -15.27
N TRP A 54 -10.74 -25.86 -15.26
CA TRP A 54 -11.54 -24.93 -14.45
C TRP A 54 -11.39 -25.18 -12.94
N MET A 55 -11.31 -26.43 -12.52
CA MET A 55 -11.08 -26.79 -11.12
C MET A 55 -9.69 -26.33 -10.65
N GLU A 56 -8.64 -26.60 -11.43
CA GLU A 56 -7.28 -26.15 -11.14
C GLU A 56 -7.20 -24.62 -11.11
N ALA A 57 -7.87 -23.93 -12.04
CA ALA A 57 -7.93 -22.47 -12.06
C ALA A 57 -8.62 -21.90 -10.81
N ALA A 58 -9.72 -22.49 -10.35
CA ALA A 58 -10.42 -22.06 -9.15
C ALA A 58 -9.59 -22.28 -7.87
N GLU A 59 -8.85 -23.39 -7.78
CA GLU A 59 -7.96 -23.69 -6.63
C GLU A 59 -6.75 -22.73 -6.59
N GLN A 60 -6.20 -22.38 -7.76
CA GLN A 60 -5.05 -21.48 -7.88
C GLN A 60 -5.42 -20.00 -7.83
N LEU A 61 -6.70 -19.66 -7.94
CA LEU A 61 -7.16 -18.28 -7.96
C LEU A 61 -6.77 -17.57 -6.66
N ARG A 62 -6.12 -16.41 -6.81
CA ARG A 62 -5.85 -15.43 -5.75
C ARG A 62 -6.31 -14.07 -6.20
N PHE A 63 -6.68 -13.21 -5.26
CA PHE A 63 -7.13 -11.87 -5.63
C PHE A 63 -5.94 -11.06 -6.19
N PRO A 64 -6.06 -10.46 -7.39
CA PRO A 64 -4.94 -9.77 -8.02
C PRO A 64 -4.61 -8.44 -7.32
N TYR A 65 -3.41 -7.93 -7.55
CA TYR A 65 -3.00 -6.59 -7.13
C TYR A 65 -2.81 -5.69 -8.36
N TRP A 66 -3.06 -4.39 -8.21
CA TRP A 66 -2.65 -3.41 -9.21
C TRP A 66 -1.32 -2.77 -8.81
N ASP A 67 -0.25 -3.17 -9.50
CA ASP A 67 1.08 -2.61 -9.27
C ASP A 67 1.24 -1.22 -9.90
N TRP A 68 0.82 -0.19 -9.17
CA TRP A 68 1.01 1.21 -9.56
C TRP A 68 2.48 1.67 -9.53
N THR A 69 3.42 0.82 -9.09
CA THR A 69 4.87 1.05 -9.20
C THR A 69 5.51 0.37 -10.41
N ALA A 70 4.79 -0.51 -11.11
CA ALA A 70 5.34 -1.24 -12.24
C ALA A 70 5.74 -0.28 -13.37
N PRO A 71 6.88 -0.51 -14.07
CA PRO A 71 7.32 0.36 -15.17
C PRO A 71 6.31 0.53 -16.30
N ILE A 72 5.40 -0.44 -16.49
CA ILE A 72 4.30 -0.34 -17.47
C ILE A 72 3.33 0.80 -17.08
N THR A 73 3.06 1.02 -15.80
CA THR A 73 2.19 2.12 -15.34
C THR A 73 2.82 3.49 -15.62
N GLY A 74 4.14 3.62 -15.45
CA GLY A 74 4.86 4.85 -15.83
C GLY A 74 4.91 5.11 -17.34
N LYS A 75 4.60 4.11 -18.18
CA LYS A 75 4.63 4.22 -19.65
C LYS A 75 3.24 4.34 -20.27
N GLU A 76 2.31 3.52 -19.79
CA GLU A 76 0.97 3.35 -20.37
C GLU A 76 -0.14 3.92 -19.46
N GLY A 77 0.16 4.21 -18.19
CA GLY A 77 -0.77 4.76 -17.23
C GLY A 77 -1.67 3.70 -16.59
N PHE A 78 -2.95 4.04 -16.46
CA PHE A 78 -3.97 3.26 -15.80
C PHE A 78 -4.36 2.02 -16.63
N PRO A 79 -4.50 0.82 -16.03
CA PRO A 79 -4.81 -0.40 -16.77
C PRO A 79 -6.19 -0.33 -17.45
N GLY A 80 -6.22 -0.50 -18.77
CA GLY A 80 -7.45 -0.41 -19.56
C GLY A 80 -8.52 -1.43 -19.17
N CYS A 81 -8.15 -2.62 -18.67
CA CYS A 81 -9.09 -3.64 -18.18
C CYS A 81 -9.81 -3.25 -16.88
N LEU A 82 -9.24 -2.32 -16.12
CA LEU A 82 -9.89 -1.72 -14.95
C LEU A 82 -10.75 -0.53 -15.35
N ALA A 83 -10.70 -0.10 -16.61
CA ALA A 83 -11.56 0.90 -17.20
C ALA A 83 -12.59 0.23 -18.14
N GLY A 84 -13.56 1.02 -18.62
CA GLY A 84 -14.56 0.56 -19.60
C GLY A 84 -15.72 -0.22 -18.97
N SER A 85 -16.90 -0.16 -19.59
CA SER A 85 -18.13 -0.73 -19.04
C SER A 85 -18.27 -2.23 -19.25
N ARG A 86 -17.48 -2.83 -20.15
CA ARG A 86 -17.63 -4.25 -20.51
C ARG A 86 -16.28 -4.96 -20.57
N ILE A 87 -16.31 -6.24 -20.24
CA ILE A 87 -15.17 -7.16 -20.35
C ILE A 87 -15.65 -8.46 -21.00
N ASP A 88 -14.79 -9.03 -21.84
CA ASP A 88 -15.06 -10.29 -22.51
C ASP A 88 -14.44 -11.44 -21.71
N ILE A 89 -15.25 -12.43 -21.37
CA ILE A 89 -14.88 -13.57 -20.53
C ILE A 89 -15.00 -14.85 -21.36
N VAL A 90 -14.01 -15.73 -21.23
CA VAL A 90 -14.07 -17.08 -21.79
C VAL A 90 -15.05 -17.91 -20.96
N MET A 91 -16.05 -18.46 -21.63
CA MET A 91 -17.05 -19.35 -21.08
C MET A 91 -16.65 -20.80 -21.39
N PRO A 92 -17.27 -21.79 -20.71
CA PRO A 92 -17.05 -23.18 -21.04
C PRO A 92 -17.31 -23.50 -22.52
N ARG A 93 -16.60 -24.49 -23.06
CA ARG A 93 -16.53 -24.85 -24.49
C ARG A 93 -15.88 -23.78 -25.37
N GLY A 94 -15.10 -22.87 -24.78
CA GLY A 94 -14.29 -21.87 -25.49
C GLY A 94 -15.07 -20.73 -26.13
N SER A 95 -16.35 -20.56 -25.81
CA SER A 95 -17.13 -19.42 -26.30
C SER A 95 -16.77 -18.15 -25.51
N THR A 96 -16.74 -16.99 -26.16
CA THR A 96 -16.52 -15.70 -25.47
C THR A 96 -17.86 -15.00 -25.25
N LYS A 97 -18.07 -14.47 -24.04
CA LYS A 97 -19.25 -13.67 -23.71
C LYS A 97 -18.84 -12.34 -23.11
N SER A 98 -19.48 -11.28 -23.59
CA SER A 98 -19.29 -9.94 -23.04
C SER A 98 -20.16 -9.76 -21.79
N HIS A 99 -19.56 -9.28 -20.70
CA HIS A 99 -20.21 -8.99 -19.41
C HIS A 99 -19.97 -7.55 -18.99
N GLU A 100 -20.80 -7.03 -18.08
CA GLU A 100 -20.49 -5.75 -17.42
C GLU A 100 -19.17 -5.88 -16.64
N ASN A 101 -18.33 -4.87 -16.73
CA ASN A 101 -17.03 -4.87 -16.05
C ASN A 101 -17.21 -4.51 -14.58
N VAL A 102 -17.31 -5.53 -13.73
CA VAL A 102 -17.42 -5.38 -12.28
C VAL A 102 -16.17 -4.79 -11.62
N LEU A 103 -15.05 -4.67 -12.34
CA LEU A 103 -13.83 -4.02 -11.86
C LEU A 103 -13.79 -2.53 -12.17
N ALA A 104 -14.67 -2.02 -13.05
CA ALA A 104 -14.65 -0.61 -13.45
C ALA A 104 -15.42 0.30 -12.50
N TYR A 105 -16.51 -0.20 -11.91
CA TYR A 105 -17.34 0.55 -10.98
C TYR A 105 -18.25 -0.39 -10.20
N TYR A 106 -18.72 0.05 -9.03
CA TYR A 106 -19.81 -0.60 -8.32
C TYR A 106 -21.13 0.14 -8.55
N GLN A 107 -22.16 -0.57 -8.96
CA GLN A 107 -23.50 -0.02 -9.19
C GLN A 107 -24.32 -0.09 -7.89
N PHE A 108 -24.79 1.06 -7.40
CA PHE A 108 -25.75 1.11 -6.31
C PHE A 108 -27.15 0.81 -6.83
N ASN A 109 -27.82 -0.16 -6.21
CA ASN A 109 -29.20 -0.53 -6.55
C ASN A 109 -30.26 0.43 -5.97
N ARG A 110 -29.85 1.32 -5.06
CA ARG A 110 -30.68 2.33 -4.39
C ARG A 110 -29.77 3.42 -3.82
N PRO A 111 -30.30 4.63 -3.53
CA PRO A 111 -29.57 5.62 -2.75
C PRO A 111 -29.02 5.01 -1.46
N VAL A 112 -27.80 5.38 -1.10
CA VAL A 112 -27.13 4.90 0.11
C VAL A 112 -27.34 5.93 1.22
N ASP A 113 -27.96 5.51 2.33
CA ASP A 113 -28.16 6.38 3.48
C ASP A 113 -26.80 6.84 4.02
N GLY A 114 -26.66 8.15 4.26
CA GLY A 114 -25.42 8.76 4.73
C GLY A 114 -24.50 9.31 3.64
N PHE A 115 -24.77 9.00 2.35
CA PHE A 115 -24.06 9.64 1.25
C PHE A 115 -24.53 11.09 1.12
N ASN A 116 -23.66 12.02 1.49
CA ASN A 116 -23.92 13.46 1.43
C ASN A 116 -23.02 14.10 0.37
N ASN A 117 -23.53 15.12 -0.31
CA ASN A 117 -22.72 15.87 -1.26
C ASN A 117 -21.68 16.68 -0.51
N GLN A 118 -20.47 16.70 -1.02
CA GLN A 118 -19.34 17.37 -0.39
C GLN A 118 -18.64 18.27 -1.39
N TYR A 119 -18.25 19.46 -0.94
CA TYR A 119 -17.36 20.30 -1.73
C TYR A 119 -15.91 19.92 -1.41
N ARG A 120 -15.15 19.49 -2.41
CA ARG A 120 -13.81 18.94 -2.24
C ARG A 120 -12.79 19.69 -3.09
N ARG A 121 -11.56 19.70 -2.60
CA ARG A 121 -10.39 20.26 -3.29
C ARG A 121 -9.36 19.16 -3.48
N ASN A 122 -8.89 18.98 -4.71
CA ASN A 122 -7.82 18.06 -5.04
C ASN A 122 -6.59 18.88 -5.41
N ARG A 123 -5.54 18.86 -4.57
CA ARG A 123 -4.34 19.67 -4.84
C ARG A 123 -3.41 19.02 -5.86
N VAL A 124 -3.41 17.69 -5.97
CA VAL A 124 -2.66 16.95 -7.00
C VAL A 124 -2.99 17.48 -8.40
N PHE A 125 -4.27 17.74 -8.67
CA PHE A 125 -4.73 18.29 -9.95
C PHE A 125 -5.14 19.77 -9.91
N ALA A 126 -4.87 20.45 -8.79
CA ALA A 126 -5.29 21.83 -8.53
C ALA A 126 -6.78 22.11 -8.89
N SER A 127 -7.66 21.14 -8.66
CA SER A 127 -9.08 21.19 -9.02
C SER A 127 -9.97 21.26 -7.79
N SER A 128 -11.17 21.83 -7.95
CA SER A 128 -12.17 21.87 -6.88
C SER A 128 -13.58 21.77 -7.45
N GLY A 129 -14.50 21.19 -6.66
CA GLY A 129 -15.85 20.96 -7.12
C GLY A 129 -16.68 20.18 -6.12
N TRP A 130 -17.91 19.88 -6.52
CA TRP A 130 -18.84 19.09 -5.74
C TRP A 130 -18.74 17.61 -6.12
N SER A 131 -18.58 16.78 -5.10
CA SER A 131 -18.81 15.35 -5.14
C SER A 131 -20.29 15.10 -4.85
N TYR A 132 -21.03 14.58 -5.83
CA TYR A 132 -22.48 14.42 -5.74
C TYR A 132 -22.86 12.99 -5.30
N TYR A 133 -22.29 12.52 -4.19
CA TYR A 133 -22.48 11.14 -3.70
C TYR A 133 -23.95 10.77 -3.50
N LYS A 134 -24.83 11.73 -3.19
CA LYS A 134 -26.26 11.49 -3.02
C LYS A 134 -26.96 11.14 -4.34
N GLU A 135 -26.53 11.76 -5.43
CA GLU A 135 -27.12 11.56 -6.77
C GLU A 135 -26.42 10.47 -7.58
N TRP A 136 -25.14 10.20 -7.30
CA TRP A 136 -24.37 9.18 -7.99
C TRP A 136 -24.88 7.78 -7.68
N ASN A 137 -25.36 7.09 -8.72
CA ASN A 137 -25.89 5.74 -8.62
C ASN A 137 -24.81 4.65 -8.79
N ARG A 138 -23.56 5.03 -9.00
CA ARG A 138 -22.41 4.12 -9.06
C ARG A 138 -21.16 4.82 -8.55
N THR A 139 -20.09 4.05 -8.35
CA THR A 139 -18.78 4.63 -8.08
C THR A 139 -18.22 5.31 -9.33
N TYR A 140 -17.43 6.37 -9.10
CA TYR A 140 -16.80 7.19 -10.12
C TYR A 140 -15.36 7.48 -9.73
N ARG A 141 -14.46 7.41 -10.72
CA ARG A 141 -13.04 7.71 -10.65
C ARG A 141 -12.75 8.98 -11.42
N HIS A 142 -12.10 9.93 -10.76
CA HIS A 142 -11.79 11.26 -11.28
C HIS A 142 -12.94 11.91 -12.08
N PRO A 143 -14.17 12.03 -11.53
CA PRO A 143 -15.30 12.57 -12.27
C PRO A 143 -15.25 14.09 -12.41
N GLU A 144 -15.95 14.59 -13.43
CA GLU A 144 -16.38 15.99 -13.47
C GLU A 144 -17.31 16.31 -12.27
N SER A 145 -17.28 17.56 -11.80
CA SER A 145 -18.21 18.06 -10.77
C SER A 145 -19.64 18.21 -11.32
N ARG A 146 -20.37 17.11 -11.48
CA ARG A 146 -21.76 17.06 -11.96
C ARG A 146 -22.60 16.02 -11.22
N ALA A 147 -23.87 16.31 -11.01
CA ALA A 147 -24.82 15.40 -10.36
C ALA A 147 -25.36 14.30 -11.29
N VAL A 148 -25.47 14.57 -12.59
CA VAL A 148 -26.06 13.67 -13.60
C VAL A 148 -25.20 13.66 -14.87
N ASN A 149 -25.31 12.58 -15.67
CA ASN A 149 -24.52 12.39 -16.90
C ASN A 149 -23.01 12.59 -16.67
N VAL A 150 -22.55 12.07 -15.54
CA VAL A 150 -21.19 12.22 -15.02
C VAL A 150 -20.21 11.52 -15.95
N LYS A 151 -19.09 12.18 -16.23
CA LYS A 151 -17.97 11.61 -17.00
C LYS A 151 -16.76 11.49 -16.10
N GLU A 152 -16.04 10.38 -16.27
CA GLU A 152 -14.76 10.11 -15.63
C GLU A 152 -13.64 10.62 -16.54
N ASP A 153 -12.62 11.23 -15.94
CA ASP A 153 -11.46 11.76 -16.66
C ASP A 153 -10.23 10.88 -16.48
N TYR A 154 -10.26 9.73 -17.16
CA TYR A 154 -9.09 8.83 -17.25
C TYR A 154 -7.90 9.46 -17.98
N ASN A 155 -8.11 10.51 -18.79
CA ASN A 155 -7.01 11.18 -19.48
C ASN A 155 -6.14 11.95 -18.48
N SER A 156 -6.75 12.63 -17.52
CA SER A 156 -6.04 13.28 -16.42
C SER A 156 -5.30 12.28 -15.54
N ILE A 157 -5.93 11.15 -15.17
CA ILE A 157 -5.25 10.06 -14.44
C ILE A 157 -4.03 9.57 -15.21
N ASN A 158 -4.18 9.24 -16.50
CA ASN A 158 -3.09 8.73 -17.32
C ASN A 158 -1.96 9.73 -17.48
N THR A 159 -2.28 10.99 -17.80
CA THR A 159 -1.28 12.07 -17.95
C THR A 159 -0.47 12.24 -16.68
N HIS A 160 -1.12 12.18 -15.51
CA HIS A 160 -0.46 12.27 -14.22
C HIS A 160 0.45 11.07 -13.94
N LEU A 161 -0.07 9.86 -14.12
CA LEU A 161 0.70 8.63 -13.86
C LEU A 161 1.94 8.52 -14.75
N VAL A 162 1.85 8.85 -16.05
CA VAL A 162 3.01 8.73 -16.96
C VAL A 162 4.04 9.85 -16.81
N THR A 163 3.73 10.89 -16.02
CA THR A 163 4.67 11.99 -15.76
C THR A 163 5.89 11.45 -15.01
N GLN A 164 7.09 11.72 -15.54
CA GLN A 164 8.36 11.18 -15.02
C GLN A 164 9.03 12.09 -13.97
N ASP A 165 8.29 13.07 -13.46
CA ASP A 165 8.78 14.01 -12.46
C ASP A 165 8.47 13.50 -11.06
N GLN A 166 9.52 13.19 -10.29
CA GLN A 166 9.41 12.68 -8.92
C GLN A 166 9.02 13.75 -7.90
N ASP A 167 9.14 15.03 -8.24
CA ASP A 167 8.81 16.14 -7.34
C ASP A 167 7.31 16.48 -7.38
N ILE A 168 6.56 15.88 -8.32
CA ILE A 168 5.10 16.02 -8.42
C ILE A 168 4.42 14.86 -7.67
N PRO A 169 3.67 15.11 -6.58
CA PRO A 169 3.03 14.06 -5.82
C PRO A 169 2.07 13.19 -6.65
N GLY A 170 2.18 11.86 -6.49
CA GLY A 170 1.27 10.90 -7.12
C GLY A 170 1.55 10.56 -8.58
N THR A 171 2.61 11.09 -9.19
CA THR A 171 3.13 10.58 -10.47
C THR A 171 3.78 9.22 -10.25
N TRP A 172 3.96 8.42 -11.31
CA TRP A 172 4.64 7.13 -11.18
C TRP A 172 6.08 7.28 -10.65
N ALA A 173 6.80 8.30 -11.09
CA ALA A 173 8.16 8.59 -10.61
C ALA A 173 8.19 8.95 -9.11
N ASN A 174 7.20 9.72 -8.64
CA ASN A 174 7.09 10.07 -7.23
C ASN A 174 6.70 8.86 -6.38
N LEU A 175 5.71 8.07 -6.83
CA LEU A 175 5.24 6.87 -6.13
C LEU A 175 6.36 5.83 -5.99
N THR A 176 7.11 5.55 -7.07
CA THR A 176 8.23 4.61 -7.03
C THR A 176 9.35 5.11 -6.11
N SER A 177 9.76 6.38 -6.23
CA SER A 177 10.78 6.98 -5.36
C SER A 177 10.39 6.92 -3.87
N THR A 178 9.12 7.19 -3.55
CA THR A 178 8.58 7.08 -2.19
C THR A 178 8.62 5.63 -1.69
N VAL A 179 8.26 4.66 -2.53
CA VAL A 179 8.37 3.24 -2.16
C VAL A 179 9.81 2.80 -1.94
N ALA A 180 10.77 3.33 -2.71
CA ALA A 180 12.19 3.08 -2.46
C ALA A 180 12.64 3.59 -1.07
N GLN A 181 12.08 4.72 -0.63
CA GLN A 181 12.35 5.32 0.69
C GLN A 181 11.76 4.52 1.85
N MET A 182 10.75 3.67 1.63
CA MET A 182 10.26 2.74 2.66
C MET A 182 11.35 1.74 3.10
N PHE A 183 12.36 1.51 2.25
CA PHE A 183 13.50 0.62 2.51
C PHE A 183 14.77 1.36 2.96
N ALA A 184 14.62 2.58 3.50
CA ALA A 184 15.74 3.40 3.98
C ALA A 184 16.24 3.02 5.39
N PHE A 185 15.51 2.20 6.14
CA PHE A 185 15.93 1.76 7.47
C PHE A 185 17.11 0.78 7.39
N SER A 186 18.02 0.85 8.36
CA SER A 186 19.07 -0.17 8.52
C SER A 186 18.45 -1.49 8.95
N VAL A 187 19.08 -2.63 8.62
CA VAL A 187 18.61 -3.97 9.00
C VAL A 187 18.97 -4.38 10.43
N ASP A 188 19.73 -3.53 11.13
CA ASP A 188 20.31 -3.72 12.47
C ASP A 188 19.90 -2.61 13.46
N VAL A 189 18.73 -1.98 13.28
CA VAL A 189 18.17 -1.03 14.25
C VAL A 189 18.13 -1.66 15.65
N PRO A 190 18.61 -0.96 16.70
CA PRO A 190 18.56 -1.43 18.08
C PRO A 190 17.14 -1.85 18.50
N GLN A 191 17.03 -2.96 19.23
CA GLN A 191 15.73 -3.55 19.63
C GLN A 191 14.78 -2.56 20.31
N ASN A 192 15.32 -1.65 21.11
CA ASN A 192 14.53 -0.66 21.82
C ASN A 192 13.83 0.35 20.89
N LEU A 193 14.26 0.46 19.63
CA LEU A 193 13.73 1.35 18.61
C LEU A 193 12.86 0.66 17.55
N HIS A 194 12.63 -0.66 17.64
CA HIS A 194 11.80 -1.41 16.68
C HIS A 194 10.38 -0.83 16.55
N ALA A 195 9.76 -0.49 17.69
CA ALA A 195 8.44 0.16 17.72
C ALA A 195 8.45 1.54 17.04
N ASN A 196 9.50 2.34 17.23
CA ASN A 196 9.64 3.64 16.57
C ASN A 196 9.81 3.48 15.05
N THR A 197 10.53 2.44 14.61
CA THR A 197 10.68 2.14 13.18
C THR A 197 9.34 1.75 12.55
N TRP A 198 8.57 0.88 13.22
CA TRP A 198 7.22 0.54 12.78
C TRP A 198 6.29 1.76 12.73
N ASP A 199 6.36 2.63 13.73
CA ASP A 199 5.59 3.88 13.76
C ASP A 199 5.88 4.76 12.56
N LYS A 200 7.17 4.97 12.22
CA LYS A 200 7.56 5.74 11.02
C LYS A 200 7.06 5.12 9.73
N PHE A 201 7.09 3.80 9.64
CA PHE A 201 6.75 3.07 8.42
C PHE A 201 5.23 2.93 8.23
N SER A 202 4.51 2.57 9.28
CA SER A 202 3.14 2.06 9.19
C SER A 202 2.11 3.13 8.84
N ASN A 203 2.37 4.38 9.18
CA ASN A 203 1.37 5.44 9.09
C ASN A 203 2.01 6.83 8.87
N THR A 204 1.18 7.84 8.66
CA THR A 204 1.55 9.23 8.36
C THR A 204 1.71 10.10 9.61
N ILE A 205 1.23 9.65 10.79
CA ILE A 205 1.45 10.31 12.08
C ILE A 205 2.59 9.66 12.82
N PHE A 206 3.78 10.22 12.64
CA PHE A 206 4.97 9.74 13.32
C PHE A 206 5.01 10.19 14.79
N GLN A 207 4.27 9.50 15.67
CA GLN A 207 4.14 9.84 17.10
C GLN A 207 5.50 9.87 17.81
N SER A 208 6.41 9.01 17.38
CA SER A 208 7.75 8.86 17.93
C SER A 208 8.82 9.71 17.25
N ALA A 209 8.44 10.72 16.45
CA ALA A 209 9.36 11.58 15.71
C ALA A 209 10.45 12.21 16.57
N ALA A 210 10.08 12.76 17.73
CA ALA A 210 11.03 13.42 18.63
C ALA A 210 12.04 12.44 19.26
N GLY A 211 11.68 11.17 19.42
CA GLY A 211 12.53 10.13 20.01
C GLY A 211 13.33 9.31 19.01
N SER A 212 13.26 9.66 17.73
CA SER A 212 13.80 8.84 16.64
C SER A 212 15.06 9.45 16.00
N PRO A 213 15.95 8.62 15.43
CA PRO A 213 17.15 9.08 14.73
C PRO A 213 16.86 10.05 13.57
N GLU A 214 17.71 11.06 13.40
CA GLU A 214 17.53 12.13 12.39
C GLU A 214 17.58 11.58 10.95
N GLU A 215 18.37 10.53 10.72
CA GLU A 215 18.48 9.86 9.42
C GLU A 215 17.14 9.26 8.94
N TRP A 216 16.19 8.98 9.83
CA TRP A 216 14.89 8.45 9.46
C TRP A 216 13.96 9.48 8.82
N ARG A 217 14.35 10.77 8.78
CA ARG A 217 13.70 11.78 7.93
C ARG A 217 13.74 11.40 6.44
N ALA A 218 14.68 10.55 6.05
CA ALA A 218 14.79 10.01 4.70
C ALA A 218 13.80 8.88 4.39
N ALA A 219 13.20 8.28 5.42
CA ALA A 219 12.29 7.15 5.28
C ALA A 219 10.86 7.65 5.01
N ALA A 220 10.17 6.94 4.11
CA ALA A 220 8.76 7.17 3.82
C ALA A 220 7.89 6.14 4.54
N SER A 221 6.65 6.52 4.87
CA SER A 221 5.63 5.58 5.33
C SER A 221 4.99 4.85 4.14
N ILE A 222 4.37 3.70 4.41
CA ILE A 222 3.56 2.97 3.44
C ILE A 222 2.23 3.67 3.12
N GLU A 223 1.68 4.39 4.11
CA GLU A 223 0.42 5.12 3.97
C GLU A 223 0.56 6.34 3.03
N GLN A 224 1.74 6.99 2.99
CA GLN A 224 1.97 8.16 2.14
C GLN A 224 1.74 7.90 0.63
N PRO A 225 2.37 6.91 -0.02
CA PRO A 225 2.07 6.61 -1.42
C PRO A 225 0.67 6.01 -1.60
N HIS A 226 0.11 5.34 -0.59
CA HIS A 226 -1.28 4.88 -0.59
C HIS A 226 -2.27 6.05 -0.75
N ASP A 227 -2.13 7.09 0.08
CA ASP A 227 -3.01 8.26 0.07
C ASP A 227 -2.97 8.98 -1.28
N LEU A 228 -1.78 9.08 -1.87
CA LEU A 228 -1.60 9.68 -3.19
C LEU A 228 -2.35 8.90 -4.27
N VAL A 229 -2.32 7.57 -4.26
CA VAL A 229 -3.08 6.76 -5.23
C VAL A 229 -4.60 6.95 -5.05
N HIS A 230 -5.08 7.01 -3.81
CA HIS A 230 -6.48 7.35 -3.50
C HIS A 230 -6.90 8.70 -4.11
N VAL A 231 -6.08 9.74 -3.90
CA VAL A 231 -6.34 11.09 -4.42
C VAL A 231 -6.23 11.15 -5.95
N VAL A 232 -5.26 10.43 -6.53
CA VAL A 232 -5.05 10.38 -8.00
C VAL A 232 -6.24 9.76 -8.71
N LEU A 233 -6.67 8.57 -8.26
CA LEU A 233 -7.80 7.86 -8.84
C LEU A 233 -9.14 8.52 -8.51
N GLY A 234 -9.27 9.01 -7.29
CA GLY A 234 -10.50 9.59 -6.80
C GLY A 234 -10.83 10.88 -7.50
N GLY A 235 -9.92 11.85 -7.55
CA GLY A 235 -10.30 13.21 -7.96
C GLY A 235 -11.39 13.74 -7.01
N LEU A 236 -12.55 14.06 -7.57
CA LEU A 236 -13.78 14.36 -6.83
C LEU A 236 -14.67 13.13 -6.55
N GLY A 237 -14.21 11.94 -6.92
CA GLY A 237 -14.93 10.67 -6.91
C GLY A 237 -14.83 9.91 -5.59
N HIS A 238 -15.09 8.60 -5.65
CA HIS A 238 -15.22 7.77 -4.46
C HIS A 238 -13.85 7.42 -3.86
N MET A 239 -12.88 7.06 -4.71
CA MET A 239 -11.54 6.65 -4.26
C MET A 239 -10.77 7.70 -3.45
N SER A 240 -11.15 8.98 -3.48
CA SER A 240 -10.45 10.01 -2.72
C SER A 240 -11.09 10.29 -1.37
N ASP A 241 -12.27 9.73 -1.05
CA ASP A 241 -12.98 9.94 0.21
C ASP A 241 -13.03 8.63 1.00
N ASN A 242 -12.44 8.63 2.19
CA ASN A 242 -12.34 7.45 3.04
C ASN A 242 -13.72 6.84 3.33
N ASP A 243 -14.77 7.64 3.52
CA ASP A 243 -16.12 7.15 3.85
C ASP A 243 -16.76 6.32 2.73
N VAL A 244 -16.30 6.49 1.49
CA VAL A 244 -16.91 5.87 0.31
C VAL A 244 -15.93 5.17 -0.62
N ALA A 245 -14.62 5.23 -0.37
CA ALA A 245 -13.60 4.63 -1.22
C ALA A 245 -13.76 3.10 -1.30
N GLY A 246 -14.09 2.45 -0.17
CA GLY A 246 -14.27 0.99 -0.10
C GLY A 246 -15.41 0.42 -0.95
N PHE A 247 -16.25 1.26 -1.56
CA PHE A 247 -17.26 0.81 -2.52
C PHE A 247 -16.71 0.65 -3.93
N ASP A 248 -15.62 1.33 -4.30
CA ASP A 248 -15.06 1.21 -5.65
C ASP A 248 -14.23 -0.08 -5.76
N PRO A 249 -14.47 -0.96 -6.74
CA PRO A 249 -13.75 -2.23 -6.87
C PRO A 249 -12.22 -2.09 -6.90
N ILE A 250 -11.68 -0.97 -7.41
CA ILE A 250 -10.22 -0.77 -7.46
C ILE A 250 -9.58 -0.55 -6.09
N PHE A 251 -10.37 -0.19 -5.07
CA PHE A 251 -9.93 -0.11 -3.69
C PHE A 251 -9.16 -1.38 -3.30
N TYR A 252 -9.76 -2.54 -3.55
CA TYR A 252 -9.17 -3.81 -3.15
C TYR A 252 -7.92 -4.16 -3.95
N LEU A 253 -7.87 -3.84 -5.25
CA LEU A 253 -6.68 -4.04 -6.09
C LEU A 253 -5.51 -3.16 -5.63
N HIS A 254 -5.82 -1.92 -5.24
CA HIS A 254 -4.87 -0.98 -4.67
C HIS A 254 -4.33 -1.49 -3.34
N HIS A 255 -5.21 -1.87 -2.40
CA HIS A 255 -4.83 -2.39 -1.09
C HIS A 255 -4.10 -3.74 -1.19
N CYS A 256 -4.35 -4.57 -2.19
CA CYS A 256 -3.52 -5.77 -2.43
C CYS A 256 -2.10 -5.43 -2.84
N ASN A 257 -1.86 -4.31 -3.55
CA ASN A 257 -0.49 -3.85 -3.80
C ASN A 257 0.14 -3.23 -2.55
N VAL A 258 -0.63 -2.54 -1.72
CA VAL A 258 -0.16 -2.07 -0.40
C VAL A 258 0.24 -3.25 0.47
N ASP A 259 -0.57 -4.31 0.52
CA ASP A 259 -0.25 -5.54 1.25
C ASP A 259 0.98 -6.26 0.72
N ARG A 260 1.16 -6.24 -0.62
CA ARG A 260 2.39 -6.70 -1.27
C ARG A 260 3.62 -5.93 -0.79
N LEU A 261 3.56 -4.60 -0.78
CA LEU A 261 4.67 -3.77 -0.32
C LEU A 261 4.96 -4.01 1.17
N LEU A 262 3.91 -4.17 2.00
CA LEU A 262 4.04 -4.56 3.40
C LEU A 262 4.76 -5.91 3.52
N ALA A 263 4.38 -6.92 2.74
CA ALA A 263 5.00 -8.25 2.81
C ALA A 263 6.50 -8.23 2.43
N PHE A 264 6.89 -7.43 1.42
CA PHE A 264 8.31 -7.21 1.11
C PHE A 264 9.04 -6.42 2.19
N TRP A 265 8.38 -5.44 2.81
CA TRP A 265 8.96 -4.70 3.92
C TRP A 265 9.20 -5.59 5.14
N GLU A 266 8.21 -6.39 5.54
CA GLU A 266 8.32 -7.36 6.64
C GLU A 266 9.38 -8.43 6.36
N HIS A 267 9.58 -8.81 5.09
CA HIS A 267 10.65 -9.73 4.70
C HIS A 267 12.06 -9.15 4.96
N ILE A 268 12.25 -7.84 4.72
CA ILE A 268 13.52 -7.15 4.99
C ILE A 268 13.65 -6.78 6.48
N TYR A 269 12.55 -6.48 7.15
CA TYR A 269 12.49 -5.93 8.51
C TYR A 269 11.57 -6.76 9.44
N PRO A 270 11.82 -8.06 9.62
CA PRO A 270 10.87 -8.97 10.29
C PRO A 270 10.65 -8.64 11.77
N ASP A 271 11.60 -7.97 12.42
CA ASP A 271 11.54 -7.65 13.85
C ASP A 271 10.91 -6.28 14.14
N TYR A 272 10.71 -5.44 13.11
CA TYR A 272 10.30 -4.04 13.30
C TYR A 272 8.79 -3.95 13.37
N VAL A 273 8.24 -4.30 14.53
CA VAL A 273 6.81 -4.32 14.82
C VAL A 273 6.45 -3.29 15.90
N ALA A 274 5.17 -2.93 16.00
CA ALA A 274 4.69 -1.98 17.01
C ALA A 274 5.01 -2.44 18.44
N SER A 275 4.91 -3.76 18.70
CA SER A 275 4.94 -4.38 20.02
C SER A 275 3.84 -3.87 20.97
N ASN A 276 3.77 -4.45 22.17
CA ASN A 276 2.82 -4.03 23.21
C ASN A 276 3.43 -3.05 24.24
N ASP A 277 4.74 -2.76 24.12
CA ASP A 277 5.47 -1.90 25.06
C ASP A 277 5.46 -0.42 24.66
N GLY A 278 5.09 -0.11 23.41
CA GLY A 278 5.05 1.26 22.88
C GLY A 278 6.42 1.80 22.41
N TRP A 279 6.45 3.08 22.02
CA TRP A 279 7.61 3.74 21.42
C TRP A 279 8.48 4.45 22.46
N LEU A 280 9.75 4.70 22.15
CA LEU A 280 10.65 5.52 22.98
C LEU A 280 10.57 6.99 22.63
N ASP A 281 10.33 7.84 23.63
CA ASP A 281 10.47 9.28 23.49
C ASP A 281 11.94 9.75 23.54
N GLN A 282 12.15 11.04 23.29
CA GLN A 282 13.47 11.68 23.30
C GLN A 282 14.22 11.56 24.64
N ASN A 283 13.52 11.25 25.73
CA ASN A 283 14.08 11.05 27.06
C ASN A 283 14.33 9.57 27.38
N GLY A 284 14.01 8.66 26.45
CA GLY A 284 14.15 7.22 26.61
C GLY A 284 13.02 6.57 27.42
N ASN A 285 11.87 7.24 27.60
CA ASN A 285 10.71 6.63 28.27
C ASN A 285 9.77 5.99 27.24
N ARG A 286 9.13 4.88 27.64
CA ARG A 286 8.09 4.22 26.84
C ARG A 286 6.79 5.01 26.88
N GLN A 287 6.22 5.24 25.71
CA GLN A 287 4.92 5.88 25.52
C GLN A 287 4.00 4.94 24.73
N PRO A 288 2.70 4.86 25.09
CA PRO A 288 1.75 4.09 24.30
C PRO A 288 1.53 4.74 22.93
N PHE A 289 1.14 3.92 21.95
CA PHE A 289 0.55 4.44 20.73
C PHE A 289 -0.91 4.79 20.96
N ILE A 290 -1.39 5.84 20.31
CA ILE A 290 -2.80 6.24 20.34
C ILE A 290 -3.41 6.26 18.95
N GLN A 291 -4.72 6.04 18.88
CA GLN A 291 -5.52 6.21 17.67
C GLN A 291 -5.81 7.69 17.45
N GLY A 292 -5.17 8.30 16.44
CA GLY A 292 -5.53 9.65 16.01
C GLY A 292 -6.88 9.67 15.27
N GLY A 293 -7.74 10.64 15.58
CA GLY A 293 -9.02 10.92 14.91
C GLY A 293 -10.14 9.91 15.16
N GLY A 294 -9.84 8.82 15.89
CA GLY A 294 -10.79 7.77 16.23
C GLY A 294 -11.24 6.91 15.04
N THR A 295 -11.99 5.85 15.35
CA THR A 295 -12.65 4.98 14.36
C THR A 295 -14.11 4.79 14.77
N TRP A 296 -14.87 3.98 14.04
CA TRP A 296 -16.23 3.62 14.47
C TRP A 296 -16.26 2.92 15.85
N ILE A 297 -15.19 2.23 16.21
CA ILE A 297 -15.09 1.44 17.45
C ILE A 297 -14.12 2.06 18.45
N GLN A 298 -13.03 2.68 17.99
CA GLN A 298 -12.02 3.30 18.85
C GLN A 298 -12.28 4.79 19.00
N LYS A 299 -12.07 5.31 20.20
CA LYS A 299 -12.13 6.76 20.43
C LYS A 299 -10.88 7.42 19.87
N ASP A 300 -11.00 8.71 19.59
CA ASP A 300 -9.84 9.58 19.50
C ASP A 300 -9.01 9.47 20.79
N ASP A 301 -7.68 9.46 20.64
CA ASP A 301 -6.67 9.22 21.68
C ASP A 301 -6.75 7.84 22.38
N GLN A 302 -7.54 6.89 21.88
CA GLN A 302 -7.56 5.55 22.47
C GLN A 302 -6.22 4.86 22.28
N GLU A 303 -5.67 4.30 23.35
CA GLU A 303 -4.46 3.48 23.29
C GLU A 303 -4.65 2.28 22.33
N VAL A 304 -3.67 2.08 21.46
CA VAL A 304 -3.58 0.98 20.51
C VAL A 304 -2.24 0.26 20.66
N ARG A 305 -2.27 -1.05 20.42
CA ARG A 305 -1.17 -1.98 20.63
C ARG A 305 -1.19 -3.06 19.56
N ASP A 306 -0.12 -3.83 19.45
CA ASP A 306 -0.03 -4.92 18.49
C ASP A 306 -1.07 -6.03 18.74
N ASP A 307 -1.48 -6.22 20.00
CA ASP A 307 -2.55 -7.14 20.42
C ASP A 307 -3.96 -6.53 20.38
N SER A 308 -4.11 -5.30 19.85
CA SER A 308 -5.42 -4.66 19.75
C SER A 308 -6.34 -5.38 18.76
N PRO A 309 -7.64 -5.56 19.09
CA PRO A 309 -8.60 -6.19 18.19
C PRO A 309 -8.78 -5.44 16.87
N LEU A 310 -8.49 -6.10 15.75
CA LEU A 310 -8.75 -5.63 14.39
C LEU A 310 -10.21 -5.92 14.02
N THR A 311 -11.13 -5.19 14.65
CA THR A 311 -12.56 -5.35 14.36
C THR A 311 -12.88 -4.95 12.92
N PRO A 312 -13.83 -5.62 12.24
CA PRO A 312 -14.71 -6.68 12.74
C PRO A 312 -14.18 -8.10 12.50
N PHE A 313 -12.92 -8.28 12.11
CA PHE A 313 -12.40 -9.54 11.60
C PHE A 313 -12.19 -10.56 12.71
N ARG A 314 -12.79 -11.75 12.57
CA ARG A 314 -12.66 -12.85 13.54
C ARG A 314 -12.08 -14.09 12.89
N ASN A 315 -11.32 -14.86 13.65
CA ASN A 315 -10.82 -16.17 13.25
C ASN A 315 -11.85 -17.27 13.51
N SER A 316 -11.50 -18.53 13.21
CA SER A 316 -12.37 -19.70 13.40
C SER A 316 -12.74 -19.99 14.85
N GLU A 317 -11.99 -19.46 15.83
CA GLU A 317 -12.30 -19.52 17.25
C GLU A 317 -13.19 -18.35 17.73
N TYR A 318 -13.69 -17.53 16.80
CA TYR A 318 -14.45 -16.30 17.07
C TYR A 318 -13.68 -15.22 17.86
N LYS A 319 -12.35 -15.35 17.96
CA LYS A 319 -11.49 -14.28 18.48
C LYS A 319 -11.23 -13.25 17.40
N TYR A 320 -11.13 -11.98 17.77
CA TYR A 320 -10.71 -10.96 16.83
C TYR A 320 -9.26 -11.19 16.41
N TRP A 321 -8.98 -10.95 15.14
CA TRP A 321 -7.59 -10.84 14.66
C TRP A 321 -6.90 -9.68 15.37
N THR A 322 -5.59 -9.78 15.54
CA THR A 322 -4.72 -8.70 16.04
C THR A 322 -3.60 -8.42 15.03
N SER A 323 -2.83 -7.34 15.22
CA SER A 323 -1.63 -7.12 14.40
C SER A 323 -0.64 -8.28 14.55
N GLU A 324 -0.49 -8.84 15.76
CA GLU A 324 0.30 -10.06 16.03
C GLU A 324 -0.08 -11.23 15.10
N ASP A 325 -1.37 -11.40 14.76
CA ASP A 325 -1.84 -12.46 13.85
C ASP A 325 -1.59 -12.13 12.37
N THR A 326 -1.61 -10.84 12.03
CA THR A 326 -1.54 -10.37 10.64
C THR A 326 -0.12 -10.10 10.16
N HIS A 327 0.84 -9.89 11.06
CA HIS A 327 2.23 -9.67 10.71
C HIS A 327 2.79 -10.82 9.89
N SER A 328 3.57 -10.44 8.89
CA SER A 328 4.15 -11.32 7.89
C SER A 328 3.10 -12.17 7.17
N LEU A 329 3.46 -12.70 5.99
CA LEU A 329 2.63 -13.75 5.40
C LEU A 329 2.74 -15.05 6.19
N ILE A 330 3.82 -15.16 6.98
CA ILE A 330 4.15 -16.25 7.86
C ILE A 330 4.68 -15.71 9.17
N TYR A 331 3.98 -16.05 10.25
CA TYR A 331 4.37 -15.65 11.60
C TYR A 331 4.61 -16.87 12.47
N GLN A 332 5.81 -16.97 13.05
CA GLN A 332 6.06 -17.74 14.26
C GLN A 332 6.25 -16.74 15.40
N SER A 333 5.18 -16.39 16.13
CA SER A 333 5.41 -16.04 17.53
C SER A 333 5.74 -17.32 18.27
N GLN A 334 6.47 -17.20 19.37
CA GLN A 334 6.72 -18.26 20.34
C GLN A 334 5.43 -18.77 21.05
N ARG A 335 4.24 -18.62 20.44
CA ARG A 335 2.96 -19.15 20.91
C ARG A 335 2.55 -20.36 20.06
N PRO A 336 2.06 -21.44 20.68
CA PRO A 336 1.62 -22.65 19.98
C PRO A 336 0.23 -22.42 19.38
N MET A 337 0.12 -21.66 18.28
CA MET A 337 -1.10 -21.58 17.49
C MET A 337 -0.80 -21.90 16.02
N PRO A 338 -1.32 -23.02 15.48
CA PRO A 338 -1.13 -23.41 14.07
C PRO A 338 -1.84 -22.51 13.03
N SER A 339 -2.47 -21.39 13.42
CA SER A 339 -3.59 -20.79 12.69
C SER A 339 -3.28 -19.66 11.69
N ASN A 340 -2.03 -19.23 11.51
CA ASN A 340 -1.78 -17.91 10.91
C ASN A 340 -1.10 -17.94 9.52
N ASN A 341 -1.06 -19.09 8.84
CA ASN A 341 -0.71 -19.13 7.42
C ASN A 341 -1.86 -18.53 6.60
N LYS A 342 -1.55 -17.52 5.79
CA LYS A 342 -2.53 -16.76 5.02
C LYS A 342 -2.82 -17.38 3.65
N TYR A 343 -2.08 -18.44 3.27
CA TYR A 343 -2.27 -19.24 2.04
C TYR A 343 -2.12 -18.46 0.72
N TYR A 344 -1.49 -17.28 0.78
CA TYR A 344 -1.05 -16.50 -0.37
C TYR A 344 0.38 -15.97 -0.17
N THR A 345 1.03 -15.68 -1.28
CA THR A 345 2.29 -14.93 -1.35
C THR A 345 2.34 -14.13 -2.64
N TYR A 346 3.36 -13.30 -2.81
CA TYR A 346 3.54 -12.45 -3.97
C TYR A 346 4.65 -12.96 -4.88
N PRO A 347 4.53 -12.76 -6.21
CA PRO A 347 5.63 -12.99 -7.12
C PRO A 347 6.86 -12.17 -6.73
N ALA A 348 8.03 -12.75 -6.99
CA ALA A 348 9.31 -12.11 -6.73
C ALA A 348 9.45 -10.77 -7.46
N ILE A 349 10.07 -9.79 -6.80
CA ILE A 349 10.52 -8.56 -7.44
C ILE A 349 11.86 -8.84 -8.10
N GLN A 350 11.97 -8.60 -9.41
CA GLN A 350 13.21 -8.81 -10.14
C GLN A 350 13.41 -7.81 -11.28
N TYR A 351 14.67 -7.56 -11.60
CA TYR A 351 15.10 -6.80 -12.77
C TYR A 351 16.42 -7.35 -13.32
N GLU A 352 16.69 -7.07 -14.59
CA GLU A 352 17.96 -7.40 -15.25
C GLU A 352 18.81 -6.15 -15.42
N GLN A 353 20.09 -6.23 -15.08
CA GLN A 353 21.06 -5.18 -15.38
C GLN A 353 22.42 -5.78 -15.69
N GLY A 354 23.00 -5.39 -16.84
CA GLY A 354 24.34 -5.87 -17.23
C GLY A 354 24.43 -7.38 -17.47
N GLY A 355 23.32 -8.03 -17.86
CA GLY A 355 23.24 -9.48 -18.05
C GLY A 355 23.11 -10.29 -16.76
N GLN A 356 22.94 -9.63 -15.61
CA GLN A 356 22.67 -10.28 -14.32
C GLN A 356 21.22 -10.02 -13.89
N ILE A 357 20.57 -11.05 -13.35
CA ILE A 357 19.24 -10.97 -12.75
C ILE A 357 19.40 -10.69 -11.25
N TYR A 358 18.74 -9.65 -10.78
CA TYR A 358 18.58 -9.33 -9.37
C TYR A 358 17.16 -9.69 -8.97
N LYS A 359 16.99 -10.46 -7.89
CA LYS A 359 15.70 -11.02 -7.49
C LYS A 359 15.56 -11.00 -5.96
N VAL A 360 14.38 -10.61 -5.48
CA VAL A 360 13.96 -10.77 -4.08
C VAL A 360 12.67 -11.58 -4.07
N GLU A 361 12.67 -12.67 -3.32
CA GLU A 361 11.55 -13.58 -3.17
C GLU A 361 11.21 -13.69 -1.69
N ILE A 362 9.93 -13.49 -1.36
CA ILE A 362 9.46 -13.56 0.02
C ILE A 362 9.61 -14.99 0.50
N ASN A 363 10.48 -15.19 1.49
CA ASN A 363 10.61 -16.46 2.18
C ASN A 363 9.41 -16.65 3.10
N THR A 364 8.69 -17.74 2.85
CA THR A 364 7.47 -18.12 3.53
C THR A 364 7.66 -19.24 4.55
N ASP A 365 8.90 -19.68 4.80
CA ASP A 365 9.19 -20.66 5.83
C ASP A 365 9.46 -19.95 7.16
N PRO A 366 8.61 -20.13 8.19
CA PRO A 366 8.80 -19.45 9.47
C PRO A 366 10.03 -19.93 10.23
N SER A 367 10.59 -21.09 9.87
CA SER A 367 11.80 -21.63 10.48
C SER A 367 13.08 -20.99 9.93
N VAL A 368 12.98 -20.21 8.85
CA VAL A 368 14.13 -19.60 8.19
C VAL A 368 14.23 -18.12 8.55
N GLN A 369 15.22 -17.80 9.38
CA GLN A 369 15.63 -16.42 9.62
C GLN A 369 16.70 -16.02 8.60
N ILE A 370 16.40 -15.01 7.78
CA ILE A 370 17.34 -14.50 6.77
C ILE A 370 18.42 -13.68 7.48
N PRO A 371 19.71 -14.00 7.31
CA PRO A 371 20.80 -13.25 7.94
C PRO A 371 20.77 -11.75 7.57
N PRO A 372 21.19 -10.85 8.48
CA PRO A 372 21.21 -9.41 8.21
C PRO A 372 21.95 -9.02 6.92
N GLU A 373 23.06 -9.70 6.58
CA GLU A 373 23.83 -9.43 5.36
C GLU A 373 23.01 -9.71 4.09
N GLU A 374 22.23 -10.80 4.08
CA GLU A 374 21.37 -11.13 2.95
C GLU A 374 20.17 -10.17 2.88
N ARG A 375 19.57 -9.81 4.02
CA ARG A 375 18.51 -8.78 4.07
C ARG A 375 18.99 -7.44 3.56
N GLU A 376 20.21 -7.03 3.90
CA GLU A 376 20.82 -5.80 3.41
C GLU A 376 21.04 -5.83 1.89
N ALA A 377 21.49 -6.96 1.34
CA ALA A 377 21.64 -7.14 -0.11
C ALA A 377 20.28 -7.08 -0.83
N GLN A 378 19.25 -7.74 -0.30
CA GLN A 378 17.90 -7.71 -0.84
C GLN A 378 17.26 -6.31 -0.73
N ARG A 379 17.48 -5.61 0.39
CA ARG A 379 17.07 -4.20 0.59
C ARG A 379 17.62 -3.31 -0.52
N ALA A 380 18.90 -3.45 -0.86
CA ALA A 380 19.52 -2.71 -1.96
C ALA A 380 18.91 -3.03 -3.33
N ILE A 381 18.55 -4.29 -3.58
CA ILE A 381 17.84 -4.70 -4.81
C ILE A 381 16.47 -4.01 -4.89
N LEU A 382 15.70 -3.99 -3.80
CA LEU A 382 14.39 -3.35 -3.75
C LEU A 382 14.49 -1.83 -3.95
N GLN A 383 15.40 -1.15 -3.23
CA GLN A 383 15.63 0.29 -3.40
C GLN A 383 15.92 0.64 -4.86
N LYS A 384 16.78 -0.16 -5.52
CA LYS A 384 17.14 0.04 -6.91
C LYS A 384 16.00 -0.27 -7.88
N TYR A 385 15.21 -1.32 -7.62
CA TYR A 385 14.03 -1.65 -8.41
C TYR A 385 13.02 -0.50 -8.42
N PHE A 386 12.80 0.14 -7.27
CA PHE A 386 11.89 1.27 -7.10
C PHE A 386 12.51 2.62 -7.46
N GLY A 387 13.68 2.65 -8.09
CA GLY A 387 14.26 3.86 -8.67
C GLY A 387 15.25 4.63 -7.79
N TYR A 388 15.56 4.17 -6.58
CA TYR A 388 16.63 4.76 -5.78
C TYR A 388 18.00 4.21 -6.22
N ASN A 389 18.71 4.97 -7.05
CA ASN A 389 20.02 4.60 -7.57
C ASN A 389 20.98 5.80 -7.63
N PRO A 390 21.63 6.15 -6.50
CA PRO A 390 22.51 7.33 -6.42
C PRO A 390 23.71 7.26 -7.38
N GLU A 391 24.18 6.05 -7.73
CA GLU A 391 25.26 5.88 -8.73
C GLU A 391 24.82 6.26 -10.14
N LEU A 392 23.56 6.00 -10.49
CA LEU A 392 22.98 6.42 -11.76
C LEU A 392 22.75 7.93 -11.76
N GLU A 393 22.22 8.49 -10.67
CA GLU A 393 21.98 9.93 -10.55
C GLU A 393 23.26 10.74 -10.73
N LEU A 394 24.37 10.33 -10.10
CA LEU A 394 25.67 10.98 -10.30
C LEU A 394 26.18 10.97 -11.75
N LYS A 395 25.82 9.94 -12.53
CA LYS A 395 26.21 9.88 -13.95
C LYS A 395 25.31 10.75 -14.83
N THR A 396 24.05 10.90 -14.42
CA THR A 396 23.03 11.66 -15.15
C THR A 396 23.17 13.16 -14.91
N TYR A 397 23.41 13.57 -13.67
CA TYR A 397 23.49 14.96 -13.26
C TYR A 397 24.94 15.36 -13.00
N GLY A 398 25.38 16.47 -13.62
CA GLY A 398 26.73 17.00 -13.43
C GLY A 398 26.98 17.47 -11.99
N VAL A 399 28.25 17.52 -11.59
CA VAL A 399 28.67 18.08 -10.31
C VAL A 399 28.39 19.58 -10.30
N VAL A 400 27.83 20.10 -9.21
CA VAL A 400 27.64 21.55 -9.06
C VAL A 400 29.02 22.22 -8.91
N ASP A 401 29.35 23.13 -9.82
CA ASP A 401 30.66 23.82 -9.88
C ASP A 401 30.94 24.75 -8.68
N GLN A 402 29.92 25.05 -7.87
CA GLN A 402 30.01 25.92 -6.69
C GLN A 402 29.71 25.14 -5.41
N PRO A 403 30.51 25.28 -4.34
CA PRO A 403 30.18 24.68 -3.05
C PRO A 403 28.90 25.32 -2.49
N LEU A 404 27.80 24.58 -2.57
CA LEU A 404 26.49 24.96 -2.01
C LEU A 404 26.50 25.07 -0.47
N PHE A 405 27.46 24.41 0.19
CA PHE A 405 27.54 24.33 1.64
C PHE A 405 28.84 24.93 2.15
N THR A 406 28.75 25.91 3.04
CA THR A 406 29.89 26.55 3.71
C THR A 406 30.42 25.73 4.89
N LYS A 407 29.69 24.68 5.31
CA LYS A 407 30.10 23.72 6.32
C LYS A 407 30.34 22.36 5.68
N GLU A 408 31.49 21.75 5.98
CA GLU A 408 31.74 20.36 5.62
C GLU A 408 30.71 19.45 6.27
N CYS A 409 30.36 18.36 5.58
CA CYS A 409 29.48 17.35 6.17
C CYS A 409 30.26 16.70 7.33
N PRO A 410 29.68 16.53 8.54
CA PRO A 410 30.37 15.78 9.59
C PRO A 410 30.72 14.34 9.15
N TYR A 411 29.99 13.82 8.17
CA TYR A 411 30.22 12.52 7.52
C TYR A 411 30.98 12.60 6.18
N SER A 412 31.58 13.75 5.81
CA SER A 412 32.46 13.85 4.62
C SER A 412 33.89 13.40 4.88
N THR A 413 34.21 13.06 6.12
CA THR A 413 35.47 12.37 6.42
C THR A 413 35.36 10.92 5.94
N ASP A 414 36.45 10.36 5.41
CA ASP A 414 36.55 9.01 4.81
C ASP A 414 36.25 7.86 5.83
N VAL A 415 35.13 7.91 6.53
CA VAL A 415 34.60 6.82 7.33
C VAL A 415 33.99 5.82 6.35
N GLN A 416 34.84 4.97 5.82
CA GLN A 416 34.41 3.83 5.03
C GLN A 416 33.71 2.85 5.98
N LEU A 417 32.38 2.90 6.02
CA LEU A 417 31.59 1.90 6.74
C LEU A 417 31.86 0.53 6.12
N SER A 418 32.23 -0.45 6.94
CA SER A 418 32.60 -1.79 6.46
C SER A 418 31.47 -2.38 5.59
N GLY A 419 31.82 -2.91 4.41
CA GLY A 419 30.85 -3.43 3.46
C GLY A 419 30.05 -2.39 2.65
N ARG A 420 30.29 -1.09 2.83
CA ARG A 420 29.59 -0.01 2.11
C ARG A 420 30.54 0.79 1.23
N ASN A 421 30.08 1.14 0.02
CA ASN A 421 30.79 2.04 -0.88
C ASN A 421 30.23 3.46 -0.73
N SER A 422 31.09 4.43 -0.42
CA SER A 422 30.70 5.83 -0.38
C SER A 422 30.50 6.36 -1.81
N VAL A 423 29.36 6.99 -2.07
CA VAL A 423 29.09 7.68 -3.33
C VAL A 423 29.58 9.13 -3.21
N LYS A 424 30.82 9.40 -3.61
CA LYS A 424 31.45 10.73 -3.47
C LYS A 424 30.76 11.76 -4.37
N GLY A 425 30.56 12.98 -3.86
CA GLY A 425 29.93 14.07 -4.61
C GLY A 425 28.40 14.02 -4.66
N TYR A 426 27.77 13.11 -3.90
CA TYR A 426 26.33 12.98 -3.78
C TYR A 426 25.82 13.49 -2.43
N ARG A 427 24.69 14.20 -2.43
CA ARG A 427 23.95 14.56 -1.22
C ARG A 427 22.45 14.50 -1.52
N GLN A 428 21.73 13.76 -0.70
CA GLN A 428 20.27 13.70 -0.77
C GLN A 428 19.65 14.78 0.12
N PHE A 429 18.59 15.41 -0.38
CA PHE A 429 17.79 16.40 0.34
C PHE A 429 16.39 15.85 0.56
N PHE A 430 15.81 16.16 1.71
CA PHE A 430 14.44 15.78 2.06
C PHE A 430 13.68 17.03 2.49
N ILE A 431 12.40 17.09 2.13
CA ILE A 431 11.47 18.11 2.61
C ILE A 431 10.53 17.41 3.59
N GLU A 432 10.65 17.77 4.87
CA GLU A 432 9.75 17.28 5.90
C GLU A 432 8.54 18.23 6.01
N THR A 433 7.33 17.67 5.92
CA THR A 433 6.08 18.42 6.05
C THR A 433 5.22 17.74 7.12
N SER A 434 4.77 18.50 8.11
CA SER A 434 3.82 18.06 9.13
C SER A 434 2.53 18.87 8.99
N LEU A 435 1.40 18.21 8.81
CA LEU A 435 0.09 18.84 8.63
C LEU A 435 -0.90 18.24 9.63
N ASP A 436 -1.85 19.04 10.10
CA ASP A 436 -2.93 18.60 10.98
C ASP A 436 -4.07 17.99 10.15
N PRO A 437 -4.35 16.67 10.27
CA PRO A 437 -5.37 15.96 9.47
C PRO A 437 -6.78 16.51 9.68
N SER A 438 -7.05 17.14 10.82
CA SER A 438 -8.38 17.70 11.15
C SER A 438 -8.63 19.07 10.52
N LEU A 439 -7.61 19.70 9.92
CA LEU A 439 -7.63 21.12 9.51
C LEU A 439 -8.81 21.48 8.59
N THR A 440 -9.27 20.56 7.74
CA THR A 440 -10.33 20.85 6.76
C THR A 440 -11.60 20.00 6.90
N GLY A 441 -11.69 19.08 7.86
CA GLY A 441 -12.85 18.19 8.03
C GLY A 441 -13.15 17.32 6.79
N GLY A 442 -12.12 17.03 6.00
CA GLY A 442 -12.16 16.31 4.73
C GLY A 442 -10.77 16.29 4.08
N SER A 443 -10.55 15.43 3.09
CA SER A 443 -9.20 15.21 2.52
C SER A 443 -8.58 16.48 1.92
N TYR A 444 -7.28 16.66 2.15
CA TYR A 444 -6.45 17.70 1.57
C TYR A 444 -5.07 17.11 1.19
N SER A 445 -4.35 17.74 0.26
CA SER A 445 -2.99 17.35 -0.18
C SER A 445 -2.03 18.51 -0.06
#